data_AF-A0A814R7V0-F1
#
_entry.id   AF-A0A814R7V0-F1
#
_cell.length_a   1.000
_cell.length_b   1.000
_cell.length_c   1.000
_cell.angle_alpha   90.00
_cell.angle_beta   90.00
_cell.angle_gamma   90.00
#
_symmetry.space_group_name_H-M   'P 1'
#
loop_
_entity.id
_entity.type
_entity.pdbx_description
1 polymer ?
#
loop_
_entity_poly.entity_id
_entity_poly.type
_entity_poly.pdbx_seq_one_letter_code
_entity_poly.pdbx_strand_id
1 'polypeptide(L)'
;MNRCTFTFVSIRTLLPIRVTGVQRTWEYLKEEFNRKSDGVGDNARYYETFGPGPKLFAVIGDKVYYHDAEEWVTYNSATDISYAYDVDLLAAE
;
A
#
# COMPACT_ATOMS: atom_id res chain seq x y z
N MET A 1 -4.94 -9.62 10.82
CA MET A 1 -5.23 -8.48 9.91
C MET A 1 -4.03 -8.35 8.98
N ASN A 2 -4.16 -8.47 7.66
CA ASN A 2 -2.97 -8.53 6.78
C ASN A 2 -2.23 -7.18 6.76
N ARG A 3 -1.00 -7.16 7.26
CA ARG A 3 -0.09 -6.00 7.22
C ARG A 3 0.91 -6.19 6.09
N CYS A 4 1.41 -5.09 5.54
CA CYS A 4 2.47 -5.12 4.53
C CYS A 4 3.41 -3.95 4.79
N THR A 5 4.72 -4.19 4.75
CA THR A 5 5.70 -3.12 4.86
C THR A 5 6.15 -2.72 3.45
N PHE A 6 5.95 -1.46 3.12
CA PHE A 6 6.40 -0.88 1.87
C PHE A 6 7.67 -0.08 2.14
N THR A 7 8.75 -0.39 1.43
CA THR A 7 9.94 0.47 1.39
C THR A 7 9.93 1.24 0.08
N PHE A 8 9.99 2.57 0.17
CA PHE A 8 10.00 3.43 -1.00
C PHE A 8 11.02 4.55 -0.87
N VAL A 9 11.61 5.01 -1.96
CA VAL A 9 12.55 6.15 -1.98
C VAL A 9 11.74 7.45 -2.04
N SER A 10 11.91 8.30 -1.03
CA SER A 10 11.33 9.64 -1.02
C SER A 10 11.86 10.47 -2.18
N ILE A 11 10.98 11.03 -3.01
CA ILE A 11 11.39 11.94 -4.10
C ILE A 11 12.03 13.22 -3.53
N ARG A 12 11.60 13.67 -2.34
CA ARG A 12 12.11 14.90 -1.70
C ARG A 12 13.46 14.73 -1.04
N THR A 13 13.69 13.59 -0.38
CA THR A 13 14.90 13.36 0.43
C THR A 13 15.86 12.36 -0.20
N LEU A 14 15.45 11.65 -1.25
CA LEU A 14 16.19 10.55 -1.89
C LEU A 14 16.59 9.42 -0.93
N LEU A 15 15.98 9.38 0.25
CA LEU A 15 16.22 8.35 1.26
C LEU A 15 15.09 7.30 1.23
N PRO A 16 15.41 6.03 1.52
CA PRO A 16 14.39 5.01 1.70
C PRO A 16 13.56 5.31 2.96
N ILE A 17 12.25 5.32 2.77
CA ILE A 17 11.24 5.44 3.81
C ILE A 17 10.51 4.10 3.89
N ARG A 18 10.36 3.59 5.11
CA ARG A 18 9.54 2.41 5.39
C ARG A 18 8.20 2.86 5.94
N VAL A 19 7.12 2.36 5.37
CA VAL A 19 5.76 2.54 5.88
C VAL A 19 5.09 1.19 6.07
N THR A 20 4.30 1.08 7.12
CA THR A 20 3.44 -0.09 7.34
C THR A 20 2.06 0.24 6.81
N GLY A 21 1.56 -0.60 5.92
CA GLY A 21 0.20 -0.55 5.43
C GLY A 21 -0.63 -1.70 5.97
N VAL A 22 -1.92 -1.47 6.10
CA VAL A 22 -2.90 -2.48 6.48
C VAL A 22 -3.85 -2.69 5.31
N GLN A 23 -4.03 -3.95 4.92
CA GLN A 23 -4.90 -4.28 3.80
C GLN A 23 -6.35 -3.89 4.11
N ARG A 24 -7.00 -3.26 3.14
CA ARG A 24 -8.41 -2.83 3.19
C ARG A 24 -9.09 -3.11 1.85
N THR A 25 -10.43 -3.08 1.85
CA THR A 25 -11.21 -3.13 0.61
C THR A 25 -11.15 -1.78 -0.09
N TRP A 26 -11.36 -1.76 -1.41
CA TRP A 26 -11.37 -0.51 -2.15
C TRP A 26 -12.54 0.39 -1.73
N GLU A 27 -13.70 -0.21 -1.48
CA GLU A 27 -14.92 0.48 -1.08
C GLU A 27 -14.72 1.25 0.23
N TYR A 28 -14.04 0.63 1.21
CA TYR A 28 -13.70 1.29 2.47
C TYR A 28 -12.80 2.51 2.24
N LEU A 29 -11.71 2.34 1.48
CA LEU A 29 -10.75 3.41 1.23
C LEU A 29 -11.36 4.54 0.39
N LYS A 30 -12.27 4.18 -0.53
CA LYS A 30 -13.01 5.12 -1.35
C LYS A 30 -13.88 6.04 -0.49
N GLU A 31 -14.59 5.49 0.49
CA GLU A 31 -15.38 6.24 1.46
C GLU A 31 -14.49 7.09 2.38
N GLU A 32 -13.50 6.47 3.02
CA GLU A 32 -12.58 7.10 3.99
C GLU A 32 -11.84 8.31 3.40
N PHE A 33 -11.34 8.18 2.17
CA PHE A 33 -10.59 9.23 1.49
C PHE A 33 -11.45 10.08 0.55
N ASN A 34 -12.78 9.94 0.60
CA ASN A 34 -13.75 10.65 -0.26
C ASN A 34 -13.36 10.63 -1.75
N ARG A 35 -12.94 9.46 -2.25
CA ARG A 35 -12.45 9.30 -3.62
C ARG A 35 -13.59 9.04 -4.58
N LYS A 36 -13.53 9.69 -5.75
CA LYS A 36 -14.45 9.44 -6.86
C LYS A 36 -13.86 8.50 -7.91
N SER A 37 -12.55 8.30 -7.90
CA SER A 37 -11.85 7.45 -8.86
C SER A 37 -12.26 5.98 -8.73
N ASP A 38 -12.07 5.24 -9.81
CA ASP A 38 -12.11 3.78 -9.76
C ASP A 38 -10.84 3.23 -9.10
N GLY A 39 -10.93 1.96 -8.71
CA GLY A 39 -9.77 1.21 -8.23
C GLY A 39 -8.73 1.06 -9.33
N VAL A 40 -7.49 0.76 -8.98
CA VAL A 40 -6.41 0.62 -9.97
C VAL A 40 -6.59 -0.62 -10.88
N GLY A 41 -7.44 -1.57 -10.48
CA GLY A 41 -7.85 -2.72 -11.29
C GLY A 41 -8.54 -3.83 -10.48
N ASP A 42 -9.14 -4.79 -11.18
CA ASP A 42 -10.02 -5.83 -10.61
C ASP A 42 -9.32 -6.87 -9.70
N ASN A 43 -7.98 -6.90 -9.69
CA ASN A 43 -7.18 -7.83 -8.87
C ASN A 43 -6.19 -7.13 -7.94
N ALA A 44 -6.43 -5.84 -7.69
CA ALA A 44 -5.55 -5.05 -6.84
C ALA A 44 -5.78 -5.36 -5.36
N ARG A 45 -4.68 -5.44 -4.60
CA ARG A 45 -4.71 -5.43 -3.14
C ARG A 45 -4.47 -4.01 -2.66
N TYR A 46 -5.40 -3.45 -1.90
CA TYR A 46 -5.32 -2.08 -1.43
C TYR A 46 -4.86 -2.01 0.02
N TYR A 47 -4.05 -0.99 0.32
CA TYR A 47 -3.43 -0.80 1.63
C TYR A 47 -3.55 0.66 2.04
N GLU A 48 -4.03 0.85 3.27
CA GLU A 48 -3.93 2.13 3.98
C GLU A 48 -2.61 2.16 4.73
N THR A 49 -1.79 3.19 4.52
CA THR A 49 -0.47 3.34 5.17
C THR A 49 -0.48 4.39 6.27
N PHE A 50 0.21 4.07 7.36
CA PHE A 50 0.40 4.96 8.50
C PHE A 50 1.86 5.40 8.54
N GLY A 51 2.14 6.65 8.18
CA GLY A 51 3.51 7.18 8.19
C GLY A 51 3.75 8.32 7.21
N PRO A 52 5.01 8.76 7.07
CA PRO A 52 5.40 9.75 6.08
C PRO A 52 5.29 9.14 4.68
N GLY A 53 4.52 9.78 3.77
CA GLY A 53 4.36 9.33 2.39
C GLY A 53 2.90 9.36 1.90
N PRO A 54 2.62 8.70 0.77
CA PRO A 54 1.25 8.44 0.33
C PRO A 54 0.50 7.64 1.39
N LYS A 55 -0.79 7.95 1.58
CA LYS A 55 -1.67 7.26 2.55
C LYS A 55 -2.34 6.00 1.98
N LEU A 56 -2.30 5.86 0.66
CA LEU A 56 -3.04 4.84 -0.07
C LEU A 56 -2.13 4.21 -1.10
N PHE A 57 -2.00 2.90 -1.01
CA PHE A 57 -1.25 2.06 -1.94
C PHE A 57 -2.14 0.97 -2.51
N ALA A 58 -1.79 0.52 -3.71
CA ALA A 58 -2.36 -0.66 -4.32
C ALA A 58 -1.26 -1.52 -4.95
N VAL A 59 -1.46 -2.83 -4.92
CA VAL A 59 -0.52 -3.81 -5.50
C VAL A 59 -1.26 -4.67 -6.50
N ILE A 60 -0.75 -4.76 -7.73
CA ILE A 60 -1.22 -5.67 -8.77
C ILE A 60 -0.03 -6.50 -9.23
N GLY A 61 -0.03 -7.80 -8.92
CA GLY A 61 1.09 -8.68 -9.24
C GLY A 61 2.38 -8.21 -8.56
N ASP A 62 3.36 -7.84 -9.37
CA ASP A 62 4.67 -7.31 -8.99
C ASP A 62 4.74 -5.77 -8.96
N LYS A 63 3.65 -5.09 -9.34
CA LYS A 63 3.62 -3.63 -9.45
C LYS A 63 2.95 -3.00 -8.24
N VAL A 64 3.57 -1.93 -7.75
CA VAL A 64 3.04 -1.08 -6.67
C VAL A 64 2.57 0.23 -7.27
N TYR A 65 1.43 0.70 -6.80
CA TYR A 65 0.84 1.99 -7.15
C TYR A 65 0.60 2.77 -5.87
N TYR A 66 0.79 4.08 -5.92
CA TYR A 66 0.35 4.98 -4.87
C TYR A 66 -0.69 5.94 -5.45
N HIS A 67 -1.61 6.38 -4.59
CA HIS A 67 -2.63 7.34 -4.99
C HIS A 67 -2.17 8.75 -4.64
N ASP A 68 -2.07 9.61 -5.65
CA ASP A 68 -1.67 11.01 -5.53
C ASP A 68 -2.62 11.89 -6.32
N ALA A 69 -3.12 12.97 -5.71
CA ALA A 69 -3.98 13.96 -6.37
C ALA A 69 -5.10 13.40 -7.28
N GLU A 70 -5.76 12.30 -6.87
CA GLU A 70 -6.84 11.61 -7.61
C GLU A 70 -6.41 10.59 -8.66
N GLU A 71 -5.11 10.42 -8.89
CA GLU A 71 -4.58 9.47 -9.86
C GLU A 71 -3.76 8.34 -9.22
N TRP A 72 -3.74 7.19 -9.89
CA TRP A 72 -2.88 6.07 -9.53
C TRP A 72 -1.55 6.19 -10.28
N VAL A 73 -0.48 6.39 -9.52
CA VAL A 73 0.87 6.52 -10.08
C VAL A 73 1.64 5.22 -9.84
N THR A 74 2.25 4.68 -10.90
CA THR A 74 3.08 3.48 -10.79
C THR A 74 4.36 3.79 -10.06
N TYR A 75 4.67 3.01 -9.04
CA TYR A 75 5.86 3.15 -8.23
C TYR A 75 6.95 2.18 -8.72
N ASN A 76 7.65 2.57 -9.79
CA ASN A 76 8.68 1.74 -10.44
C ASN A 76 9.94 1.47 -9.58
N SER A 77 10.09 2.15 -8.43
CA SER A 77 11.25 2.04 -7.54
C SER A 77 10.95 1.33 -6.21
N ALA A 78 9.89 0.51 -6.14
CA ALA A 78 9.66 -0.37 -4.99
C ALA A 78 10.74 -1.47 -4.97
N THR A 79 11.82 -1.25 -4.22
CA THR A 79 12.95 -2.18 -4.18
C THR A 79 12.73 -3.36 -3.22
N ASP A 80 11.79 -3.25 -2.29
CA ASP A 80 11.47 -4.32 -1.33
C ASP A 80 10.01 -4.20 -0.85
N ILE A 81 9.16 -5.12 -1.29
CA ILE A 81 7.82 -5.33 -0.76
C ILE A 81 7.91 -6.52 0.20
N SER A 82 8.14 -6.23 1.47
CA SER A 82 8.16 -7.25 2.51
C SER A 82 6.73 -7.44 3.05
N TYR A 83 6.09 -8.53 2.65
CA TYR A 83 4.80 -8.93 3.19
C TYR A 83 4.99 -9.50 4.59
N ALA A 84 4.63 -8.72 5.61
CA ALA A 84 4.50 -9.23 6.97
C ALA A 84 3.10 -9.84 7.10
N TYR A 85 2.96 -11.10 6.73
CA TYR A 85 1.78 -11.86 7.16
C TYR A 85 1.74 -11.80 8.68
N ASP A 86 0.57 -11.49 9.25
CA ASP A 86 0.27 -11.94 10.60
C ASP A 86 0.32 -13.47 10.48
N VAL A 87 1.50 -14.03 10.75
CA VAL A 87 1.61 -15.43 11.10
C VAL A 87 0.93 -15.46 12.45
N ASP A 88 -0.39 -15.63 12.44
CA ASP A 88 -1.10 -16.06 13.63
C ASP A 88 -0.27 -17.21 14.19
N LEU A 89 0.00 -17.10 15.49
CA LEU A 89 0.67 -18.06 16.32
C LEU A 89 -0.04 -19.42 16.21
N LEU A 90 0.15 -20.15 15.11
CA LEU A 90 -0.18 -21.57 14.97
C LEU A 90 1.04 -22.43 15.28
N ALA A 91 1.92 -21.91 16.13
CA ALA A 91 3.00 -22.64 16.79
C ALA A 91 2.89 -22.41 18.30
N ALA A 92 1.82 -22.91 18.88
CA ALA A 92 1.80 -23.42 20.24
C ALA A 92 0.77 -24.56 20.25
N GLU A 93 1.27 -25.74 19.90
CA GLU A 93 0.70 -27.01 20.37
C GLU A 93 0.60 -27.04 21.91
#